data_AF-L0AW75-F1
#
_entry.id   AF-L0AW75-F1
#
_cell.length_a   1.000
_cell.length_b   1.000
_cell.length_c   1.000
_cell.angle_alpha   90.00
_cell.angle_beta   90.00
_cell.angle_gamma   90.00
#
_symmetry.space_group_name_H-M   'P 1'
#
loop_
_entity.id
_entity.type
_entity.pdbx_description
1 polymer ?
#
loop_
_entity_poly.entity_id
_entity_poly.type
_entity_poly.pdbx_seq_one_letter_code
_entity_poly.pdbx_strand_id
1 'polypeptide(L)'
;MVLTVEIEKKRPDAVEAGKFYRDSSGLNVRKGPVCTKYEYYQQFYHSITYIKKVTYDNKDLNFHDDKGKAKSLESGVTDVVTYYNKTYDNYPENVMRPLLLRVKDAWEHGYVWYENMGKNGDNLSWRQIPKKMTHHFPTDDPGNCTKDLEKKLNDLTCQLYNLHRVDIKCDEGTHYCPLCHGEDTKVTVSRTSFANGYTEYKHKYKSNIKTATYDDEILVYKNSTSEEYKPFDLRIFAPNLTVYYWNEDKDRKRPLMMQMPNKGNTKAKDTAAHFVNEYIQGDNTRWRFFTLIESLKPLKDEPLEKELEKLKCQLIRPVVIDLSSQEGYVNKGSVDPKGKIEVKNYPINLSSKYTAKVHTYGEGTFTVTGLNIGDEEQKLYGLTKGEVVTSVWDVKSVIVFFAESCSGSNDPILVYFDVLKGGMWYENTGHNNEWREETTLKRSAPGDSDKEEIEEALCGIGGNLEVDTEPVSDASQPSETTTEVKTVPLPTFVTPSAPEKSTEEPEPTGTIPSVKDTGNKTEIVHDAMVTGAGVSLSLWRDQTIILVMCTALMIFMYSRLTEHFRYFYRRLTSRYVLL
;
A
#
# COMPACT_ATOMS: atom_id res chain seq x y z
N MET A 1 18.12 -18.81 -41.89
CA MET A 1 17.88 -18.82 -40.43
C MET A 1 16.67 -17.93 -40.16
N VAL A 2 15.74 -18.36 -39.30
CA VAL A 2 14.60 -17.52 -38.89
C VAL A 2 14.99 -16.83 -37.60
N LEU A 3 15.11 -15.51 -37.62
CA LEU A 3 15.42 -14.74 -36.42
C LEU A 3 14.13 -14.28 -35.77
N THR A 4 14.01 -14.58 -34.48
CA THR A 4 12.98 -14.06 -33.58
C THR A 4 13.64 -13.03 -32.67
N VAL A 5 13.04 -11.85 -32.58
CA VAL A 5 13.47 -10.77 -31.69
C VAL A 5 12.56 -10.76 -30.46
N GLU A 6 13.14 -10.89 -29.28
CA GLU A 6 12.44 -10.79 -28.00
C GLU A 6 12.60 -9.35 -27.48
N ILE A 7 11.50 -8.61 -27.35
CA ILE A 7 11.55 -7.18 -26.97
C ILE A 7 11.43 -6.95 -25.46
N GLU A 8 11.09 -7.98 -24.68
CA GLU A 8 11.09 -7.90 -23.22
C GLU A 8 12.52 -7.86 -22.66
N LYS A 9 13.46 -8.64 -23.20
CA LYS A 9 14.78 -8.80 -22.58
C LYS A 9 15.75 -7.67 -22.95
N LYS A 10 16.11 -6.84 -21.96
CA LYS A 10 17.31 -6.00 -21.97
C LYS A 10 18.50 -6.95 -21.82
N ARG A 11 19.27 -7.24 -22.86
CA ARG A 11 20.48 -8.08 -22.70
C ARG A 11 21.45 -7.36 -21.74
N PRO A 12 21.65 -7.84 -20.50
CA PRO A 12 22.36 -7.08 -19.47
C PRO A 12 23.85 -6.89 -19.80
N ASP A 13 24.45 -7.85 -20.50
CA ASP A 13 25.88 -7.88 -20.87
C ASP A 13 26.30 -6.81 -21.89
N ALA A 14 25.35 -6.09 -22.49
CA ALA A 14 25.62 -4.92 -23.34
C ALA A 14 25.91 -3.69 -22.44
N VAL A 15 27.00 -3.76 -21.68
CA VAL A 15 27.43 -2.77 -20.69
C VAL A 15 28.41 -1.79 -21.35
N GLU A 16 27.86 -0.87 -22.13
CA GLU A 16 28.30 0.54 -22.25
C GLU A 16 27.44 1.21 -23.32
N ALA A 17 26.89 2.39 -23.01
CA ALA A 17 26.06 3.15 -23.95
C ALA A 17 26.86 3.41 -25.24
N GLY A 18 26.32 2.99 -26.38
CA GLY A 18 26.95 3.19 -27.69
C GLY A 18 27.88 2.10 -28.20
N LYS A 19 28.13 1.01 -27.44
CA LYS A 19 28.85 -0.18 -27.96
C LYS A 19 27.89 -1.18 -28.62
N PHE A 20 28.37 -1.86 -29.65
CA PHE A 20 27.65 -2.94 -30.32
C PHE A 20 28.00 -4.29 -29.70
N TYR A 21 27.00 -5.11 -29.43
CA TYR A 21 27.18 -6.49 -29.00
C TYR A 21 26.51 -7.42 -30.00
N ARG A 22 27.20 -8.49 -30.40
CA ARG A 22 26.63 -9.57 -31.21
C ARG A 22 26.27 -10.73 -30.29
N ASP A 23 24.99 -11.09 -30.23
CA ASP A 23 24.56 -12.23 -29.43
C ASP A 23 24.85 -13.58 -30.11
N SER A 24 24.57 -14.68 -29.40
CA SER A 24 24.76 -16.04 -29.91
C SER A 24 23.91 -16.39 -31.13
N SER A 25 22.87 -15.61 -31.42
CA SER A 25 22.04 -15.74 -32.64
C SER A 25 22.60 -14.92 -33.82
N GLY A 26 23.65 -14.12 -33.59
CA GLY A 26 24.25 -13.22 -34.57
C GLY A 26 23.57 -11.85 -34.66
N LEU A 27 22.62 -11.55 -33.77
CA LEU A 27 21.90 -10.28 -33.72
C LEU A 27 22.76 -9.19 -33.08
N ASN A 28 22.83 -8.02 -33.71
CA ASN A 28 23.51 -6.87 -33.11
C ASN A 28 22.54 -6.14 -32.19
N VAL A 29 23.01 -5.80 -31.01
CA VAL A 29 22.25 -5.13 -29.98
C VAL A 29 22.94 -3.83 -29.62
N ARG A 30 22.15 -2.76 -29.50
CA ARG A 30 22.59 -1.45 -29.03
C ARG A 30 21.55 -0.88 -28.07
N LYS A 31 21.99 -0.27 -26.98
CA LYS A 31 21.12 0.52 -26.08
C LYS A 31 21.64 1.94 -25.98
N GLY A 32 20.74 2.87 -25.69
CA GLY A 32 21.13 4.25 -25.45
C GLY A 32 20.01 5.09 -24.85
N PRO A 33 20.36 6.26 -24.29
CA PRO A 33 19.35 7.22 -23.87
C PRO A 33 18.62 7.78 -25.10
N VAL A 34 17.35 8.10 -24.91
CA VAL A 34 16.56 8.92 -25.82
C VAL A 34 15.76 9.89 -24.99
N CYS A 35 15.88 11.19 -25.26
CA CYS A 35 15.36 12.22 -24.35
C CYS A 35 15.94 12.05 -22.91
N THR A 36 15.47 12.83 -21.95
CA THR A 36 16.02 12.79 -20.58
C THR A 36 15.50 11.61 -19.76
N LYS A 37 14.26 11.16 -20.00
CA LYS A 37 13.50 10.16 -19.21
C LYS A 37 13.35 8.80 -19.89
N TYR A 38 13.84 8.64 -21.12
CA TYR A 38 13.64 7.44 -21.90
C TYR A 38 14.94 6.80 -22.32
N GLU A 39 14.84 5.52 -22.64
CA GLU A 39 15.91 4.74 -23.26
C GLU A 39 15.33 3.97 -24.43
N TYR A 40 16.23 3.55 -25.32
CA TYR A 40 15.89 2.65 -26.39
C TYR A 40 16.78 1.41 -26.34
N TYR A 41 16.23 0.33 -26.88
CA TYR A 41 16.90 -0.92 -27.09
C TYR A 41 16.71 -1.33 -28.55
N GLN A 42 17.81 -1.41 -29.30
CA GLN A 42 17.85 -1.66 -30.72
C GLN A 42 18.43 -3.05 -31.00
N GLN A 43 17.71 -3.81 -31.83
CA GLN A 43 18.03 -5.16 -32.26
C GLN A 43 18.02 -5.21 -33.79
N PHE A 44 19.17 -5.46 -34.40
CA PHE A 44 19.30 -5.31 -35.85
C PHE A 44 20.34 -6.24 -36.47
N TYR A 45 20.22 -6.43 -37.77
CA TYR A 45 21.06 -7.36 -38.53
C TYR A 45 21.69 -6.66 -39.74
N HIS A 46 22.99 -6.89 -39.96
CA HIS A 46 23.77 -6.25 -41.03
C HIS A 46 23.86 -7.06 -42.34
N SER A 47 23.26 -8.25 -42.39
CA SER A 47 23.36 -9.20 -43.50
C SER A 47 21.98 -9.51 -44.13
N ILE A 48 21.92 -10.34 -45.17
CA ILE A 48 20.71 -10.76 -45.89
C ILE A 48 19.67 -11.53 -45.04
N THR A 49 19.86 -11.64 -43.73
CA THR A 49 18.90 -12.31 -42.85
C THR A 49 17.91 -11.31 -42.30
N TYR A 50 16.65 -11.70 -42.27
CA TYR A 50 15.54 -10.87 -41.80
C TYR A 50 14.96 -11.41 -40.50
N ILE A 51 14.54 -10.49 -39.64
CA ILE A 51 13.72 -10.76 -38.46
C ILE A 51 12.34 -11.15 -38.98
N LYS A 52 11.92 -12.40 -38.76
CA LYS A 52 10.59 -12.85 -39.19
C LYS A 52 9.53 -12.63 -38.12
N LYS A 53 9.96 -12.51 -36.86
CA LYS A 53 9.08 -12.55 -35.70
C LYS A 53 9.59 -11.62 -34.63
N VAL A 54 8.68 -10.87 -34.02
CA VAL A 54 8.92 -10.09 -32.81
C VAL A 54 8.00 -10.65 -31.74
N THR A 55 8.56 -10.96 -30.57
CA THR A 55 7.86 -11.53 -29.42
C THR A 55 8.03 -10.68 -28.18
N TYR A 56 7.05 -10.81 -27.28
CA TYR A 56 7.11 -10.31 -25.91
C TYR A 56 6.71 -11.47 -24.99
N ASP A 57 7.54 -11.81 -23.99
CA ASP A 57 7.34 -13.00 -23.14
C ASP A 57 7.16 -14.28 -23.99
N ASN A 58 7.98 -14.44 -25.03
CA ASN A 58 7.92 -15.54 -26.00
C ASN A 58 6.58 -15.68 -26.76
N LYS A 59 5.68 -14.70 -26.67
CA LYS A 59 4.39 -14.65 -27.38
C LYS A 59 4.46 -13.69 -28.55
N ASP A 60 3.80 -14.06 -29.64
CA ASP A 60 3.74 -13.26 -30.86
C ASP A 60 3.02 -11.94 -30.61
N LEU A 61 3.58 -10.87 -31.16
CA LEU A 61 2.91 -9.57 -31.15
C LEU A 61 1.78 -9.52 -32.18
N ASN A 62 0.66 -8.94 -31.77
CA ASN A 62 -0.51 -8.65 -32.59
C ASN A 62 -0.39 -7.24 -33.15
N PHE A 63 0.02 -7.12 -34.42
CA PHE A 63 0.12 -5.83 -35.09
C PHE A 63 -1.21 -5.45 -35.75
N HIS A 64 -1.52 -4.16 -35.69
CA HIS A 64 -2.65 -3.54 -36.35
C HIS A 64 -2.17 -2.38 -37.22
N ASP A 65 -2.83 -2.17 -38.37
CA ASP A 65 -2.61 -0.97 -39.18
C ASP A 65 -3.15 0.30 -38.49
N ASP A 66 -3.01 1.45 -39.14
CA ASP A 66 -3.45 2.74 -38.62
C ASP A 66 -4.97 2.88 -38.51
N LYS A 67 -5.73 1.92 -39.07
CA LYS A 67 -7.19 1.79 -38.99
C LYS A 67 -7.62 0.71 -37.99
N GLY A 68 -6.69 0.06 -37.30
CA GLY A 68 -6.96 -0.99 -36.33
C GLY A 68 -7.19 -2.38 -36.92
N LYS A 69 -7.03 -2.57 -38.23
CA LYS A 69 -7.15 -3.89 -38.86
C LYS A 69 -5.90 -4.71 -38.54
N ALA A 70 -6.11 -5.96 -38.13
CA ALA A 70 -4.99 -6.90 -37.91
C ALA A 70 -4.10 -6.97 -39.15
N LYS A 71 -2.79 -6.91 -38.92
CA LYS A 71 -1.74 -6.87 -39.94
C LYS A 71 -0.61 -7.79 -39.50
N SER A 72 -0.03 -8.54 -40.43
CA SER A 72 1.22 -9.24 -40.15
C SER A 72 2.37 -8.23 -40.03
N LEU A 73 3.42 -8.59 -39.28
CA LEU A 73 4.68 -7.87 -39.34
C LEU A 73 5.18 -7.83 -40.79
N GLU A 74 5.75 -6.71 -41.22
CA GLU A 74 6.28 -6.56 -42.57
C GLU A 74 7.29 -7.68 -42.89
N SER A 75 7.28 -8.18 -44.12
CA SER A 75 8.27 -9.16 -44.54
C SER A 75 9.61 -8.48 -44.77
N GLY A 76 10.68 -8.98 -44.16
CA GLY A 76 12.02 -8.42 -44.40
C GLY A 76 12.49 -7.43 -43.35
N VAL A 77 11.99 -7.49 -42.11
CA VAL A 77 12.46 -6.60 -41.03
C VAL A 77 13.96 -6.79 -40.78
N THR A 78 14.71 -5.69 -40.71
CA THR A 78 16.16 -5.67 -40.50
C THR A 78 16.58 -5.02 -39.19
N ASP A 79 15.71 -4.18 -38.62
CA ASP A 79 15.96 -3.41 -37.41
C ASP A 79 14.65 -3.25 -36.61
N VAL A 80 14.72 -3.48 -35.31
CA VAL A 80 13.65 -3.28 -34.34
C VAL A 80 14.20 -2.48 -33.17
N VAL A 81 13.63 -1.32 -32.91
CA VAL A 81 13.96 -0.48 -31.75
C VAL A 81 12.77 -0.41 -30.81
N THR A 82 12.98 -0.78 -29.56
CA THR A 82 12.01 -0.69 -28.46
C THR A 82 12.33 0.51 -27.59
N TYR A 83 11.37 1.41 -27.41
CA TYR A 83 11.50 2.57 -26.53
C TYR A 83 10.77 2.32 -25.21
N TYR A 84 11.37 2.69 -24.09
CA TYR A 84 10.78 2.54 -22.76
C TYR A 84 11.15 3.69 -21.82
N ASN A 85 10.38 3.86 -20.75
CA ASN A 85 10.64 4.89 -19.75
C ASN A 85 11.57 4.35 -18.66
N LYS A 86 12.78 4.87 -18.52
CA LYS A 86 13.76 4.32 -17.56
C LYS A 86 13.41 4.60 -16.10
N THR A 87 12.56 5.60 -15.82
CA THR A 87 12.13 5.94 -14.45
C THR A 87 11.07 4.97 -13.96
N TYR A 88 10.10 4.60 -14.81
CA TYR A 88 9.02 3.70 -14.44
C TYR A 88 9.26 2.23 -14.83
N ASP A 89 10.24 1.96 -15.70
CA ASP A 89 10.69 0.63 -16.14
C ASP A 89 12.16 0.39 -15.72
N ASN A 90 12.40 0.46 -14.42
CA ASN A 90 13.74 0.43 -13.82
C ASN A 90 14.31 -0.99 -13.64
N TYR A 91 13.68 -2.01 -14.23
CA TYR A 91 14.17 -3.38 -14.18
C TYR A 91 15.46 -3.51 -15.01
N PRO A 92 16.56 -4.06 -14.47
CA PRO A 92 17.84 -4.06 -15.17
C PRO A 92 17.83 -4.93 -16.44
N GLU A 93 17.08 -6.03 -16.42
CA GLU A 93 17.13 -7.07 -17.45
C GLU A 93 15.90 -7.13 -18.35
N ASN A 94 14.80 -6.45 -17.98
CA ASN A 94 13.54 -6.54 -18.69
C ASN A 94 12.94 -5.16 -18.96
N VAL A 95 12.34 -4.99 -20.13
CA VAL A 95 11.44 -3.91 -20.49
C VAL A 95 10.03 -4.38 -20.16
N MET A 96 9.53 -4.03 -18.98
CA MET A 96 8.23 -4.48 -18.48
C MET A 96 7.05 -3.80 -19.17
N ARG A 97 7.21 -2.58 -19.69
CA ARG A 97 6.18 -1.88 -20.46
C ARG A 97 6.81 -1.10 -21.61
N PRO A 98 7.11 -1.77 -22.73
CA PRO A 98 7.61 -1.09 -23.92
C PRO A 98 6.55 -0.11 -24.43
N LEU A 99 6.97 1.06 -24.89
CA LEU A 99 6.07 2.16 -25.27
C LEU A 99 5.87 2.22 -26.79
N LEU A 100 6.98 2.26 -27.52
CA LEU A 100 7.01 2.37 -28.98
C LEU A 100 7.91 1.29 -29.57
N LEU A 101 7.56 0.84 -30.77
CA LEU A 101 8.46 0.10 -31.66
C LEU A 101 8.75 0.93 -32.91
N ARG A 102 10.01 0.95 -33.32
CA ARG A 102 10.46 1.45 -34.62
C ARG A 102 11.01 0.27 -35.42
N VAL A 103 10.36 -0.07 -36.52
CA VAL A 103 10.66 -1.26 -37.32
C VAL A 103 11.12 -0.83 -38.72
N LYS A 104 12.27 -1.33 -39.17
CA LYS A 104 12.78 -1.08 -40.53
C LYS A 104 12.55 -2.29 -41.41
N ASP A 105 11.83 -2.10 -42.51
CA ASP A 105 11.74 -3.08 -43.59
C ASP A 105 12.96 -2.94 -44.51
N ALA A 106 13.53 -4.05 -44.99
CA ALA A 106 14.58 -4.07 -46.00
C ALA A 106 14.15 -3.46 -47.34
N TRP A 107 12.85 -3.50 -47.66
CA TRP A 107 12.33 -3.11 -48.96
C TRP A 107 11.73 -1.70 -48.97
N GLU A 108 11.29 -1.17 -47.83
CA GLU A 108 10.81 0.21 -47.73
C GLU A 108 11.94 1.20 -47.42
N HIS A 109 11.91 2.39 -48.04
CA HIS A 109 12.84 3.49 -47.75
C HIS A 109 12.48 4.23 -46.45
N GLY A 110 12.25 3.52 -45.35
CA GLY A 110 11.91 4.16 -44.08
C GLY A 110 11.58 3.21 -42.93
N TYR A 111 11.16 3.82 -41.82
CA TYR A 111 10.73 3.10 -40.63
C TYR A 111 9.21 3.15 -40.48
N VAL A 112 8.65 2.05 -40.02
CA VAL A 112 7.27 1.94 -39.55
C VAL A 112 7.28 2.02 -38.03
N TRP A 113 6.43 2.88 -37.47
CA TRP A 113 6.32 3.05 -36.03
C TRP A 113 5.04 2.42 -35.51
N TYR A 114 5.13 1.77 -34.35
CA TYR A 114 4.00 1.19 -33.66
C TYR A 114 3.95 1.69 -32.22
N GLU A 115 2.75 1.90 -31.71
CA GLU A 115 2.50 2.17 -30.30
C GLU A 115 1.91 0.96 -29.59
N ASN A 116 2.29 0.77 -28.33
CA ASN A 116 1.75 -0.28 -27.51
C ASN A 116 0.30 0.06 -27.11
N MET A 117 -0.62 -0.84 -27.43
CA MET A 117 -2.05 -0.80 -27.14
C MET A 117 -2.45 -1.79 -26.04
N GLY A 118 -1.47 -2.51 -25.50
CA GLY A 118 -1.63 -3.48 -24.44
C GLY A 118 -2.37 -2.91 -23.24
N LYS A 119 -3.21 -3.75 -22.64
CA LYS A 119 -3.96 -3.43 -21.43
C LYS A 119 -3.47 -4.33 -20.32
N ASN A 120 -3.45 -3.82 -19.10
CA ASN A 120 -3.04 -4.59 -17.93
C ASN A 120 -1.62 -5.19 -18.04
N GLY A 121 -0.75 -4.58 -18.86
CA GLY A 121 0.65 -5.00 -19.01
C GLY A 121 0.90 -6.23 -19.88
N ASP A 122 -0.06 -6.69 -20.69
CA ASP A 122 0.17 -7.80 -21.63
C ASP A 122 1.20 -7.45 -22.71
N ASN A 123 1.24 -6.19 -23.15
CA ASN A 123 2.17 -5.64 -24.15
C ASN A 123 2.18 -6.39 -25.50
N LEU A 124 1.13 -7.17 -25.79
CA LEU A 124 1.03 -7.99 -27.01
C LEU A 124 0.38 -7.26 -28.18
N SER A 125 -0.36 -6.17 -27.95
CA SER A 125 -1.13 -5.50 -28.99
C SER A 125 -0.46 -4.20 -29.42
N TRP A 126 -0.24 -4.01 -30.72
CA TRP A 126 0.52 -2.88 -31.27
C TRP A 126 -0.21 -2.24 -32.44
N ARG A 127 -0.30 -0.91 -32.47
CA ARG A 127 -0.97 -0.16 -33.55
C ARG A 127 0.02 0.69 -34.33
N GLN A 128 -0.02 0.59 -35.65
CA GLN A 128 0.79 1.42 -36.54
C GLN A 128 0.41 2.89 -36.36
N ILE A 129 1.41 3.74 -36.14
CA ILE A 129 1.23 5.20 -36.08
C ILE A 129 1.17 5.74 -37.52
N PRO A 130 0.17 6.55 -37.88
CA PRO A 130 0.06 7.13 -39.22
C PRO A 130 1.34 7.87 -39.65
N LYS A 131 1.78 7.68 -40.90
CA LYS A 131 3.00 8.34 -41.45
C LYS A 131 3.00 9.86 -41.25
N LYS A 132 1.82 10.50 -41.36
CA LYS A 132 1.66 11.94 -41.10
C LYS A 132 2.02 12.39 -39.67
N MET A 133 1.97 11.50 -38.67
CA MET A 133 2.33 11.83 -37.28
C MET A 133 3.80 11.53 -36.97
N THR A 134 4.49 10.80 -37.84
CA THR A 134 5.87 10.32 -37.62
C THR A 134 6.90 11.06 -38.48
N HIS A 135 6.48 12.03 -39.30
CA HIS A 135 7.37 12.82 -40.14
C HIS A 135 8.42 13.64 -39.35
N HIS A 136 8.15 13.92 -38.07
CA HIS A 136 9.07 14.57 -37.15
C HIS A 136 9.76 13.59 -36.19
N PHE A 137 9.60 12.29 -36.36
CA PHE A 137 10.32 11.29 -35.58
C PHE A 137 11.72 11.07 -36.18
N PRO A 138 12.69 10.59 -35.39
CA PRO A 138 14.04 10.37 -35.89
C PRO A 138 14.09 9.28 -36.95
N THR A 139 14.66 9.62 -38.11
CA THR A 139 14.86 8.69 -39.23
C THR A 139 16.09 7.85 -39.06
N ASP A 140 17.19 8.39 -38.53
CA ASP A 140 18.48 7.68 -38.53
C ASP A 140 18.82 7.16 -37.13
N ASP A 141 19.24 8.06 -36.24
CA ASP A 141 19.65 7.71 -34.88
C ASP A 141 18.43 7.54 -33.95
N PRO A 142 18.17 6.33 -33.41
CA PRO A 142 17.09 6.13 -32.43
C PRO A 142 17.28 6.91 -31.13
N GLY A 143 18.50 7.38 -30.83
CA GLY A 143 18.77 8.24 -29.68
C GLY A 143 18.35 9.70 -29.87
N ASN A 144 18.05 10.13 -31.10
CA ASN A 144 17.72 11.52 -31.37
C ASN A 144 16.31 11.85 -30.86
N CYS A 145 16.24 12.72 -29.85
CA CYS A 145 14.99 13.15 -29.24
C CYS A 145 14.39 14.34 -30.00
N THR A 146 13.24 14.13 -30.64
CA THR A 146 12.42 15.21 -31.19
C THR A 146 11.25 15.52 -30.26
N LYS A 147 10.73 16.75 -30.29
CA LYS A 147 9.59 17.16 -29.44
C LYS A 147 8.36 16.28 -29.64
N ASP A 148 8.10 15.85 -30.88
CA ASP A 148 6.95 15.01 -31.21
C ASP A 148 7.13 13.58 -30.70
N LEU A 149 8.35 13.03 -30.79
CA LEU A 149 8.68 11.72 -30.20
C LEU A 149 8.56 11.77 -28.68
N GLU A 150 9.15 12.79 -28.03
CA GLU A 150 9.07 12.97 -26.58
C GLU A 150 7.62 13.09 -26.11
N LYS A 151 6.82 13.92 -26.79
CA LYS A 151 5.39 14.05 -26.50
C LYS A 151 4.68 12.70 -26.63
N LYS A 152 4.96 11.92 -27.68
CA LYS A 152 4.35 10.62 -27.88
C LYS A 152 4.75 9.61 -26.80
N LEU A 153 6.02 9.60 -26.42
CA LEU A 153 6.53 8.78 -25.32
C LEU A 153 5.89 9.17 -23.98
N ASN A 154 5.76 10.47 -23.70
CA ASN A 154 5.05 10.99 -22.52
C ASN A 154 3.58 10.53 -22.52
N ASP A 155 2.85 10.73 -23.62
CA ASP A 155 1.44 10.34 -23.75
C ASP A 155 1.26 8.83 -23.49
N LEU A 156 2.11 7.99 -24.06
CA LEU A 156 2.08 6.54 -23.88
C LEU A 156 2.50 6.11 -22.48
N THR A 157 3.45 6.80 -21.86
CA THR A 157 3.83 6.54 -20.46
C THR A 157 2.68 6.90 -19.54
N CYS A 158 2.08 8.09 -19.72
CA CYS A 158 0.90 8.54 -18.98
C CYS A 158 -0.24 7.51 -19.09
N GLN A 159 -0.45 6.92 -20.28
CA GLN A 159 -1.47 5.89 -20.53
C GLN A 159 -1.14 4.53 -19.92
N LEU A 160 0.03 3.95 -20.23
CA LEU A 160 0.38 2.57 -19.88
C LEU A 160 0.74 2.41 -18.40
N TYR A 161 1.18 3.49 -17.75
CA TYR A 161 1.46 3.53 -16.31
C TYR A 161 0.32 4.15 -15.49
N ASN A 162 -0.82 4.49 -16.12
CA ASN A 162 -1.97 5.12 -15.47
C ASN A 162 -1.59 6.35 -14.64
N LEU A 163 -0.68 7.22 -15.14
CA LEU A 163 -0.21 8.38 -14.38
C LEU A 163 -1.27 9.49 -14.25
N HIS A 164 -2.34 9.42 -15.03
CA HIS A 164 -3.53 10.27 -14.85
C HIS A 164 -4.44 9.64 -13.80
N ARG A 165 -4.07 9.85 -12.54
CA ARG A 165 -4.69 9.22 -11.36
C ARG A 165 -4.96 10.22 -10.26
N VAL A 166 -5.86 9.85 -9.35
CA VAL A 166 -6.03 10.50 -8.05
C VAL A 166 -5.32 9.64 -7.03
N ASP A 167 -4.22 10.11 -6.45
CA ASP A 167 -3.62 9.47 -5.29
C ASP A 167 -4.33 9.94 -4.02
N ILE A 168 -4.96 9.01 -3.31
CA ILE A 168 -5.75 9.29 -2.12
C ILE A 168 -4.89 9.58 -0.88
N LYS A 169 -3.58 9.33 -0.94
CA LYS A 169 -2.63 9.63 0.14
C LYS A 169 -1.97 11.01 -0.02
N CYS A 170 -2.18 11.69 -1.13
CA CYS A 170 -1.66 13.04 -1.35
C CYS A 170 -2.15 14.02 -0.28
N ASP A 171 -1.23 14.87 0.18
CA ASP A 171 -1.51 16.00 1.07
C ASP A 171 -2.37 17.08 0.40
N GLU A 172 -2.80 18.06 1.20
CA GLU A 172 -3.42 19.28 0.72
C GLU A 172 -2.54 19.99 -0.34
N GLY A 173 -3.16 20.48 -1.39
CA GLY A 173 -2.48 21.22 -2.45
C GLY A 173 -2.98 20.86 -3.83
N THR A 174 -2.15 21.11 -4.84
CA THR A 174 -2.44 20.74 -6.22
C THR A 174 -1.30 19.91 -6.76
N HIS A 175 -1.62 18.77 -7.34
CA HIS A 175 -0.68 17.93 -8.06
C HIS A 175 -1.12 17.74 -9.51
N TYR A 176 -0.14 17.40 -10.34
CA TYR A 176 -0.29 17.21 -11.77
C TYR A 176 0.35 15.88 -12.16
N CYS A 177 0.02 15.37 -13.33
CA CYS A 177 0.79 14.27 -13.90
C CYS A 177 2.26 14.70 -14.07
N PRO A 178 3.23 13.92 -13.55
CA PRO A 178 4.66 14.28 -13.54
C PRO A 178 5.33 14.31 -14.93
N LEU A 179 4.62 13.87 -15.97
CA LEU A 179 5.11 13.91 -17.36
C LEU A 179 4.33 14.93 -18.19
N CYS A 180 3.00 14.85 -18.10
CA CYS A 180 2.12 15.57 -18.98
C CYS A 180 1.92 17.04 -18.53
N HIS A 181 2.03 17.36 -17.21
CA HIS A 181 1.87 18.70 -16.60
C HIS A 181 0.67 19.53 -17.08
N GLY A 182 -0.30 18.89 -17.75
CA GLY A 182 -1.44 19.56 -18.35
C GLY A 182 -2.48 19.90 -17.30
N GLU A 183 -3.20 20.99 -17.50
CA GLU A 183 -4.36 21.36 -16.68
C GLU A 183 -5.43 20.27 -16.66
N ASP A 184 -5.49 19.42 -17.69
CA ASP A 184 -6.37 18.25 -17.71
C ASP A 184 -5.97 17.18 -16.69
N THR A 185 -4.71 17.12 -16.26
CA THR A 185 -4.23 16.16 -15.26
C THR A 185 -4.24 16.71 -13.83
N LYS A 186 -4.77 17.92 -13.65
CA LYS A 186 -4.79 18.62 -12.36
C LYS A 186 -5.70 17.91 -11.36
N VAL A 187 -5.17 17.64 -10.18
CA VAL A 187 -5.92 17.21 -9.00
C VAL A 187 -5.66 18.22 -7.89
N THR A 188 -6.73 18.74 -7.31
CA THR A 188 -6.67 19.65 -6.16
C THR A 188 -7.22 18.92 -4.94
N VAL A 189 -6.43 18.88 -3.88
CA VAL A 189 -6.79 18.29 -2.59
C VAL A 189 -7.03 19.44 -1.61
N SER A 190 -8.19 19.45 -0.96
CA SER A 190 -8.48 20.34 0.16
C SER A 190 -8.66 19.53 1.42
N ARG A 191 -8.06 20.00 2.52
CA ARG A 191 -8.16 19.36 3.84
C ARG A 191 -9.18 20.10 4.70
N THR A 192 -10.10 19.36 5.31
CA THR A 192 -11.06 19.90 6.26
C THR A 192 -11.03 19.05 7.52
N SER A 193 -10.94 19.68 8.70
CA SER A 193 -11.17 18.95 9.95
C SER A 193 -12.62 18.48 9.97
N PHE A 194 -12.82 17.19 10.18
CA PHE A 194 -14.13 16.58 10.36
C PHE A 194 -14.36 16.34 11.87
N ALA A 195 -15.62 16.15 12.26
CA ALA A 195 -15.98 15.96 13.67
C ALA A 195 -15.15 14.85 14.35
N ASN A 196 -14.96 14.97 15.67
CA ASN A 196 -14.49 13.90 16.57
C ASN A 196 -13.20 13.18 16.15
N GLY A 197 -12.20 13.97 15.75
CA GLY A 197 -10.85 13.45 15.56
C GLY A 197 -10.62 12.84 14.17
N TYR A 198 -11.40 13.21 13.17
CA TYR A 198 -11.21 12.79 11.78
C TYR A 198 -10.85 13.97 10.88
N THR A 199 -10.17 13.68 9.77
CA THR A 199 -9.86 14.66 8.73
C THR A 199 -10.45 14.18 7.41
N GLU A 200 -11.14 15.08 6.72
CA GLU A 200 -11.63 14.91 5.35
C GLU A 200 -10.59 15.45 4.35
N TYR A 201 -10.23 14.62 3.37
CA TYR A 201 -9.41 15.01 2.22
C TYR A 201 -10.27 14.91 0.96
N LYS A 202 -10.54 16.07 0.35
CA LYS A 202 -11.39 16.16 -0.84
C LYS A 202 -10.56 16.41 -2.08
N HIS A 203 -10.52 15.42 -2.95
CA HIS A 203 -9.83 15.41 -4.23
C HIS A 203 -10.79 15.85 -5.33
N LYS A 204 -10.50 16.97 -5.98
CA LYS A 204 -11.19 17.47 -7.17
C LYS A 204 -10.31 17.26 -8.40
N TYR A 205 -10.86 16.70 -9.46
CA TYR A 205 -10.09 16.32 -10.64
C TYR A 205 -10.86 16.62 -11.94
N LYS A 206 -10.34 16.24 -13.10
CA LYS A 206 -11.04 16.34 -14.38
C LYS A 206 -11.43 14.97 -14.94
N SER A 207 -12.40 14.95 -15.85
CA SER A 207 -13.04 13.72 -16.35
C SER A 207 -12.12 12.77 -17.15
N ASN A 208 -10.93 13.21 -17.54
CA ASN A 208 -9.90 12.41 -18.21
C ASN A 208 -9.09 11.54 -17.23
N ILE A 209 -9.14 11.83 -15.91
CA ILE A 209 -8.55 10.98 -14.87
C ILE A 209 -9.48 9.80 -14.61
N LYS A 210 -8.93 8.58 -14.67
CA LYS A 210 -9.74 7.34 -14.73
C LYS A 210 -9.54 6.44 -13.52
N THR A 211 -8.43 6.58 -12.80
CA THR A 211 -8.02 5.64 -11.76
C THR A 211 -7.76 6.38 -10.46
N ALA A 212 -8.00 5.69 -9.35
CA ALA A 212 -7.57 6.11 -8.03
C ALA A 212 -6.45 5.17 -7.56
N THR A 213 -5.45 5.72 -6.88
CA THR A 213 -4.33 4.98 -6.30
C THR A 213 -4.15 5.32 -4.84
N TYR A 214 -3.49 4.45 -4.10
CA TYR A 214 -2.87 4.75 -2.82
C TYR A 214 -1.36 4.63 -3.03
N ASP A 215 -0.64 5.75 -2.94
CA ASP A 215 0.71 5.88 -3.49
C ASP A 215 0.71 5.52 -5.00
N ASP A 216 1.51 4.53 -5.40
CA ASP A 216 1.63 4.04 -6.78
C ASP A 216 0.70 2.86 -7.11
N GLU A 217 -0.04 2.35 -6.13
CA GLU A 217 -0.84 1.13 -6.29
C GLU A 217 -2.30 1.42 -6.65
N ILE A 218 -2.83 0.67 -7.63
CA ILE A 218 -4.20 0.85 -8.12
C ILE A 218 -5.20 0.37 -7.07
N LEU A 219 -6.13 1.25 -6.70
CA LEU A 219 -7.23 0.88 -5.85
C LEU A 219 -8.18 -0.07 -6.58
N VAL A 220 -8.63 -1.09 -5.88
CA VAL A 220 -9.62 -2.06 -6.34
C VAL A 220 -10.76 -2.17 -5.35
N TYR A 221 -11.96 -2.49 -5.84
CA TYR A 221 -13.12 -2.71 -4.99
C TYR A 221 -13.93 -3.93 -5.40
N LYS A 222 -14.58 -4.54 -4.41
CA LYS A 222 -15.61 -5.55 -4.63
C LYS A 222 -16.99 -4.98 -4.34
N ASN A 223 -17.99 -5.41 -5.11
CA ASN A 223 -19.38 -5.02 -4.90
C ASN A 223 -20.02 -5.96 -3.87
N SER A 224 -21.12 -5.56 -3.21
CA SER A 224 -21.85 -6.41 -2.26
C SER A 224 -22.38 -7.71 -2.87
N THR A 225 -22.48 -7.79 -4.20
CA THR A 225 -22.98 -8.95 -4.94
C THR A 225 -21.87 -9.79 -5.59
N SER A 226 -20.60 -9.41 -5.47
CA SER A 226 -19.50 -10.06 -6.17
C SER A 226 -18.23 -10.08 -5.32
N GLU A 227 -17.59 -11.25 -5.22
CA GLU A 227 -16.29 -11.42 -4.57
C GLU A 227 -15.11 -10.96 -5.46
N GLU A 228 -15.38 -10.62 -6.72
CA GLU A 228 -14.34 -10.20 -7.67
C GLU A 228 -13.99 -8.72 -7.44
N TYR A 229 -12.70 -8.46 -7.22
CA TYR A 229 -12.17 -7.09 -7.15
C TYR A 229 -12.03 -6.49 -8.54
N LYS A 230 -12.43 -5.22 -8.68
CA LYS A 230 -12.34 -4.45 -9.92
C LYS A 230 -11.64 -3.13 -9.65
N PRO A 231 -10.76 -2.66 -10.55
CA PRO A 231 -10.20 -1.33 -10.45
C PRO A 231 -11.28 -0.25 -10.37
N PHE A 232 -11.06 0.79 -9.58
CA PHE A 232 -11.95 1.95 -9.59
C PHE A 232 -11.94 2.63 -10.96
N ASP A 233 -13.13 2.83 -11.53
CA ASP A 233 -13.32 3.64 -12.74
C ASP A 233 -13.90 5.01 -12.36
N LEU A 234 -13.05 6.02 -12.26
CA LEU A 234 -13.48 7.37 -11.87
C LEU A 234 -14.38 8.05 -12.92
N ARG A 235 -14.51 7.49 -14.14
CA ARG A 235 -15.35 8.05 -15.20
C ARG A 235 -16.85 7.90 -14.94
N ILE A 236 -17.24 6.91 -14.13
CA ILE A 236 -18.64 6.68 -13.74
C ILE A 236 -19.07 7.51 -12.53
N PHE A 237 -18.14 8.24 -11.90
CA PHE A 237 -18.40 9.14 -10.77
C PHE A 237 -18.28 10.62 -11.19
N ALA A 238 -18.82 11.50 -10.37
CA ALA A 238 -18.52 12.92 -10.46
C ALA A 238 -17.01 13.11 -10.26
N PRO A 239 -16.41 14.19 -10.79
CA PRO A 239 -14.97 14.42 -10.69
C PRO A 239 -14.54 14.95 -9.31
N ASN A 240 -15.03 14.31 -8.26
CA ASN A 240 -14.75 14.56 -6.86
C ASN A 240 -14.66 13.22 -6.13
N LEU A 241 -13.70 13.09 -5.23
CA LEU A 241 -13.50 11.92 -4.38
C LEU A 241 -13.12 12.45 -3.00
N THR A 242 -13.76 11.94 -1.95
CA THR A 242 -13.47 12.32 -0.57
C THR A 242 -12.95 11.12 0.19
N VAL A 243 -11.93 11.29 1.02
CA VAL A 243 -11.30 10.25 1.84
C VAL A 243 -11.26 10.71 3.29
N TYR A 244 -11.55 9.80 4.20
CA TYR A 244 -11.55 10.05 5.64
C TYR A 244 -10.40 9.33 6.30
N TYR A 245 -9.62 10.09 7.07
CA TYR A 245 -8.52 9.59 7.88
C TYR A 245 -8.76 9.93 9.34
N TRP A 246 -8.17 9.13 10.22
CA TRP A 246 -8.09 9.46 11.64
C TRP A 246 -7.01 10.55 11.87
N ASN A 247 -7.26 11.49 12.78
CA ASN A 247 -6.37 12.64 12.98
C ASN A 247 -4.97 12.26 13.44
N GLU A 248 -4.81 11.16 14.18
CA GLU A 248 -3.47 10.68 14.60
C GLU A 248 -2.76 9.87 13.53
N ASP A 249 -3.44 9.52 12.44
CA ASP A 249 -2.82 8.98 11.23
C ASP A 249 -2.22 10.11 10.37
N LYS A 250 -1.20 10.78 10.91
CA LYS A 250 -0.55 11.94 10.26
C LYS A 250 0.03 11.57 8.89
N ASP A 251 0.57 10.35 8.78
CA ASP A 251 1.16 9.78 7.56
C ASP A 251 0.12 9.17 6.60
N ARG A 252 -1.17 9.18 6.98
CA ARG A 252 -2.28 8.64 6.18
C ARG A 252 -2.07 7.17 5.81
N LYS A 253 -1.50 6.39 6.73
CA LYS A 253 -1.19 4.96 6.59
C LYS A 253 -2.43 4.08 6.49
N ARG A 254 -3.59 4.50 6.99
CA ARG A 254 -4.82 3.69 7.04
C ARG A 254 -6.05 4.56 6.74
N PRO A 255 -6.35 4.81 5.44
CA PRO A 255 -7.60 5.45 5.08
C PRO A 255 -8.78 4.59 5.55
N LEU A 256 -9.82 5.22 6.12
CA LEU A 256 -10.95 4.50 6.71
C LEU A 256 -12.07 4.30 5.68
N MET A 257 -12.50 5.39 5.07
CA MET A 257 -13.65 5.43 4.18
C MET A 257 -13.37 6.36 3.00
N MET A 258 -13.96 6.03 1.86
CA MET A 258 -13.96 6.85 0.66
C MET A 258 -15.39 7.08 0.17
N GLN A 259 -15.68 8.31 -0.24
CA GLN A 259 -16.95 8.74 -0.80
C GLN A 259 -16.76 9.26 -2.22
N MET A 260 -17.57 8.75 -3.15
CA MET A 260 -17.58 9.17 -4.55
C MET A 260 -19.00 9.54 -4.99
N PRO A 261 -19.28 10.82 -5.30
CA PRO A 261 -20.60 11.23 -5.76
C PRO A 261 -20.92 10.60 -7.13
N ASN A 262 -22.13 10.08 -7.30
CA ASN A 262 -22.54 9.43 -8.55
C ASN A 262 -22.62 10.43 -9.72
N LYS A 263 -22.22 9.99 -10.92
CA LYS A 263 -22.38 10.77 -12.15
C LYS A 263 -23.77 10.55 -12.75
N GLY A 264 -24.70 11.45 -12.49
CA GLY A 264 -25.96 11.54 -13.24
C GLY A 264 -27.22 11.09 -12.50
N ASN A 265 -28.35 11.41 -13.11
CA ASN A 265 -29.73 11.45 -12.60
C ASN A 265 -30.02 12.59 -11.60
N THR A 266 -30.73 13.61 -12.08
CA THR A 266 -31.15 14.80 -11.32
C THR A 266 -31.94 14.50 -10.04
N LYS A 267 -32.52 13.30 -9.94
CA LYS A 267 -33.25 12.83 -8.74
C LYS A 267 -32.40 12.06 -7.72
N ALA A 268 -31.17 11.66 -8.08
CA ALA A 268 -30.24 10.91 -7.23
C ALA A 268 -28.89 11.65 -7.03
N LYS A 269 -28.84 12.94 -7.37
CA LYS A 269 -27.62 13.78 -7.31
C LYS A 269 -26.97 13.87 -5.93
N ASP A 270 -27.71 13.54 -4.87
CA ASP A 270 -27.21 13.58 -3.50
C ASP A 270 -26.78 12.19 -2.99
N THR A 271 -26.76 11.18 -3.86
CA THR A 271 -26.26 9.85 -3.49
C THR A 271 -24.77 9.73 -3.81
N ALA A 272 -23.97 9.54 -2.77
CA ALA A 272 -22.57 9.13 -2.89
C ALA A 272 -22.46 7.62 -2.73
N ALA A 273 -21.63 7.00 -3.56
CA ALA A 273 -21.14 5.66 -3.31
C ALA A 273 -20.11 5.71 -2.18
N HIS A 274 -20.27 4.83 -1.19
CA HIS A 274 -19.36 4.73 -0.06
C HIS A 274 -18.57 3.44 -0.17
N PHE A 275 -17.29 3.52 0.13
CA PHE A 275 -16.36 2.41 0.13
C PHE A 275 -15.59 2.43 1.43
N VAL A 276 -15.40 1.26 2.02
CA VAL A 276 -14.60 1.12 3.24
C VAL A 276 -13.38 0.28 2.93
N ASN A 277 -12.25 0.69 3.49
CA ASN A 277 -10.99 -0.02 3.35
C ASN A 277 -11.09 -1.35 4.10
N GLU A 278 -10.62 -2.43 3.48
CA GLU A 278 -10.61 -3.76 4.11
C GLU A 278 -9.32 -4.04 4.88
N TYR A 279 -8.27 -3.25 4.69
CA TYR A 279 -6.96 -3.32 5.34
C TYR A 279 -6.48 -4.76 5.59
N ILE A 280 -6.19 -5.49 4.51
CA ILE A 280 -5.81 -6.90 4.60
C ILE A 280 -4.28 -6.98 4.65
N GLN A 281 -3.72 -7.35 5.81
CA GLN A 281 -2.26 -7.56 5.98
C GLN A 281 -1.41 -6.33 5.61
N GLY A 282 -1.88 -5.12 5.90
CA GLY A 282 -1.16 -3.89 5.55
C GLY A 282 -1.47 -3.32 4.17
N ASP A 283 -2.32 -3.98 3.38
CA ASP A 283 -2.75 -3.54 2.05
C ASP A 283 -3.94 -2.56 2.14
N ASN A 284 -3.73 -1.32 1.68
CA ASN A 284 -4.76 -0.26 1.58
C ASN A 284 -5.44 -0.18 0.20
N THR A 285 -5.08 -1.07 -0.73
CA THR A 285 -5.60 -1.03 -2.10
C THR A 285 -6.97 -1.66 -2.25
N ARG A 286 -7.43 -2.41 -1.23
CA ARG A 286 -8.66 -3.21 -1.29
C ARG A 286 -9.80 -2.56 -0.54
N TRP A 287 -10.90 -2.38 -1.25
CA TRP A 287 -12.08 -1.71 -0.76
C TRP A 287 -13.33 -2.57 -0.97
N ARG A 288 -14.30 -2.42 -0.10
CA ARG A 288 -15.64 -3.00 -0.31
C ARG A 288 -16.69 -1.91 -0.44
N PHE A 289 -17.60 -2.11 -1.37
CA PHE A 289 -18.78 -1.26 -1.49
C PHE A 289 -19.60 -1.34 -0.21
N PHE A 290 -19.97 -0.18 0.33
CA PHE A 290 -20.72 -0.05 1.56
C PHE A 290 -22.06 0.64 1.26
N THR A 291 -23.14 -0.16 1.28
CA THR A 291 -24.49 0.37 1.10
C THR A 291 -25.04 0.85 2.44
N LEU A 292 -25.21 2.16 2.59
CA LEU A 292 -25.99 2.74 3.68
C LEU A 292 -27.50 2.58 3.39
N ILE A 293 -28.01 1.36 3.51
CA ILE A 293 -29.42 1.05 3.16
C ILE A 293 -30.40 1.76 4.11
N GLU A 294 -29.98 2.17 5.31
CA GLU A 294 -30.89 2.71 6.34
C GLU A 294 -30.84 4.23 6.54
N SER A 295 -29.92 4.95 5.87
CA SER A 295 -29.87 6.41 5.94
C SER A 295 -29.88 7.01 4.53
N LEU A 296 -31.08 7.06 3.93
CA LEU A 296 -31.36 7.77 2.66
C LEU A 296 -31.20 9.31 2.75
N LYS A 297 -30.52 9.82 3.78
CA LYS A 297 -30.11 11.22 3.89
C LYS A 297 -28.59 11.27 3.80
N PRO A 298 -28.00 12.24 3.08
CA PRO A 298 -26.57 12.48 3.16
C PRO A 298 -26.20 12.54 4.63
N LEU A 299 -25.20 11.74 5.02
CA LEU A 299 -24.77 11.65 6.39
C LEU A 299 -24.29 13.05 6.81
N LYS A 300 -25.15 13.79 7.49
CA LYS A 300 -24.72 14.93 8.28
C LYS A 300 -24.40 14.42 9.66
N ASP A 301 -23.17 14.69 10.04
CA ASP A 301 -22.65 14.68 11.40
C ASP A 301 -22.64 13.27 12.04
N GLU A 302 -23.63 12.89 12.84
CA GLU A 302 -23.51 11.74 13.76
C GLU A 302 -23.38 10.35 13.10
N PRO A 303 -24.13 9.96 12.04
CA PRO A 303 -24.09 8.57 11.61
C PRO A 303 -22.83 8.23 10.78
N LEU A 304 -22.23 9.21 10.09
CA LEU A 304 -20.93 9.01 9.43
C LEU A 304 -19.84 8.82 10.47
N GLU A 305 -19.86 9.68 11.49
CA GLU A 305 -18.89 9.63 12.58
C GLU A 305 -18.92 8.29 13.31
N LYS A 306 -20.11 7.76 13.63
CA LYS A 306 -20.22 6.42 14.25
C LYS A 306 -19.62 5.31 13.38
N GLU A 307 -19.78 5.38 12.06
CA GLU A 307 -19.15 4.41 11.17
C GLU A 307 -17.64 4.63 11.06
N LEU A 308 -17.15 5.87 11.03
CA LEU A 308 -15.71 6.17 11.10
C LEU A 308 -15.08 5.66 12.40
N GLU A 309 -15.78 5.80 13.53
CA GLU A 309 -15.35 5.28 14.83
C GLU A 309 -15.26 3.77 14.85
N LYS A 310 -16.26 3.10 14.29
CA LYS A 310 -16.25 1.65 14.10
C LYS A 310 -15.11 1.21 13.19
N LEU A 311 -14.88 1.90 12.07
CA LEU A 311 -13.78 1.60 11.15
C LEU A 311 -12.41 1.85 11.78
N LYS A 312 -12.24 2.92 12.58
CA LYS A 312 -11.05 3.17 13.38
C LYS A 312 -10.79 1.98 14.33
N CYS A 313 -11.81 1.52 15.05
CA CYS A 313 -11.69 0.36 15.93
C CYS A 313 -11.33 -0.93 15.16
N GLN A 314 -11.84 -1.11 13.94
CA GLN A 314 -11.59 -2.32 13.13
C GLN A 314 -10.21 -2.32 12.45
N LEU A 315 -9.82 -1.20 11.83
CA LEU A 315 -8.66 -1.12 10.94
C LEU A 315 -7.41 -0.61 11.66
N ILE A 316 -7.56 0.31 12.61
CA ILE A 316 -6.44 0.91 13.34
C ILE A 316 -6.23 0.20 14.67
N ARG A 317 -7.32 -0.21 15.34
CA ARG A 317 -7.32 -0.85 16.66
C ARG A 317 -6.48 -0.03 17.66
N PRO A 318 -6.88 1.23 17.94
CA PRO A 318 -6.13 2.11 18.82
C PRO A 318 -6.16 1.60 20.26
N VAL A 319 -5.02 1.62 20.94
CA VAL A 319 -4.84 1.13 22.30
C VAL A 319 -4.01 2.11 23.11
N VAL A 320 -4.46 2.40 24.33
CA VAL A 320 -3.64 3.07 25.35
C VAL A 320 -3.09 2.01 26.29
N ILE A 321 -1.77 1.93 26.41
CA ILE A 321 -1.10 0.95 27.26
C ILE A 321 -0.80 1.60 28.62
N ASP A 322 -1.43 1.08 29.67
CA ASP A 322 -1.02 1.35 31.06
C ASP A 322 0.18 0.45 31.41
N LEU A 323 1.34 1.09 31.54
CA LEU A 323 2.63 0.48 31.87
C LEU A 323 2.72 0.06 33.34
N SER A 324 1.88 0.59 34.22
CA SER A 324 1.86 0.18 35.64
C SER A 324 1.07 -1.12 35.87
N SER A 325 0.23 -1.50 34.90
CA SER A 325 -0.73 -2.58 35.07
C SER A 325 -0.06 -3.95 35.04
N GLN A 326 -0.22 -4.71 36.12
CA GLN A 326 0.33 -6.06 36.28
C GLN A 326 -0.67 -7.15 35.88
N GLU A 327 -1.92 -6.78 35.60
CA GLU A 327 -3.05 -7.67 35.29
C GLU A 327 -3.82 -7.15 34.07
N GLY A 328 -4.65 -7.99 33.45
CA GLY A 328 -5.40 -7.56 32.25
C GLY A 328 -6.48 -6.51 32.53
N TYR A 329 -6.54 -5.46 31.71
CA TYR A 329 -7.43 -4.29 31.86
C TYR A 329 -8.23 -3.99 30.60
N VAL A 330 -9.26 -3.14 30.73
CA VAL A 330 -10.08 -2.68 29.59
C VAL A 330 -9.40 -1.50 28.93
N ASN A 331 -9.28 -1.54 27.60
CA ASN A 331 -8.67 -0.45 26.83
C ASN A 331 -9.52 0.84 26.93
N LYS A 332 -8.95 1.89 27.54
CA LYS A 332 -9.58 3.21 27.64
C LYS A 332 -9.61 3.84 26.23
N GLY A 333 -10.79 3.83 25.58
CA GLY A 333 -10.98 4.44 24.25
C GLY A 333 -11.42 3.46 23.14
N SER A 334 -11.58 2.17 23.45
CA SER A 334 -12.20 1.23 22.51
C SER A 334 -13.73 1.27 22.63
N VAL A 335 -14.42 1.41 21.50
CA VAL A 335 -15.87 1.19 21.42
C VAL A 335 -16.21 -0.31 21.43
N ASP A 336 -15.24 -1.19 21.20
CA ASP A 336 -15.43 -2.62 21.33
C ASP A 336 -15.44 -3.02 22.82
N PRO A 337 -16.60 -3.45 23.37
CA PRO A 337 -16.69 -3.90 24.77
C PRO A 337 -15.85 -5.16 25.04
N LYS A 338 -15.33 -5.84 24.01
CA LYS A 338 -14.43 -6.99 24.14
C LYS A 338 -12.95 -6.62 24.11
N GLY A 339 -12.62 -5.33 23.97
CA GLY A 339 -11.25 -4.83 23.93
C GLY A 339 -10.52 -4.90 25.27
N LYS A 340 -10.23 -6.11 25.77
CA LYS A 340 -9.39 -6.34 26.94
C LYS A 340 -7.93 -6.49 26.52
N ILE A 341 -7.05 -5.79 27.21
CA ILE A 341 -5.61 -6.00 27.14
C ILE A 341 -5.27 -7.12 28.11
N GLU A 342 -4.62 -8.17 27.61
CA GLU A 342 -4.11 -9.25 28.44
C GLU A 342 -2.70 -8.89 28.88
N VAL A 343 -2.44 -9.04 30.17
CA VAL A 343 -1.11 -8.87 30.75
C VAL A 343 -0.66 -10.20 31.33
N LYS A 344 0.52 -10.67 30.92
CA LYS A 344 1.13 -11.94 31.35
C LYS A 344 2.58 -11.73 31.71
N ASN A 345 3.16 -12.64 32.50
CA ASN A 345 4.61 -12.68 32.69
C ASN A 345 5.28 -12.97 31.35
N TYR A 346 6.27 -12.17 30.97
CA TYR A 346 7.10 -12.45 29.81
C TYR A 346 8.22 -13.42 30.22
N PRO A 347 8.38 -14.57 29.54
CA PRO A 347 9.27 -15.65 29.97
C PRO A 347 10.73 -15.35 29.61
N ILE A 348 11.31 -14.33 30.23
CA ILE A 348 12.73 -13.99 30.12
C ILE A 348 13.43 -14.27 31.45
N ASN A 349 14.61 -14.91 31.39
CA ASN A 349 15.38 -15.25 32.57
C ASN A 349 16.30 -14.08 32.95
N LEU A 350 15.75 -13.03 33.55
CA LEU A 350 16.54 -11.93 34.12
C LEU A 350 16.97 -12.25 35.55
N SER A 351 17.88 -11.44 36.10
CA SER A 351 18.21 -11.45 37.53
C SER A 351 16.92 -11.24 38.34
N SER A 352 16.89 -11.77 39.57
CA SER A 352 15.72 -11.69 40.45
C SER A 352 15.34 -10.26 40.87
N LYS A 353 16.06 -9.26 40.37
CA LYS A 353 15.81 -7.84 40.58
C LYS A 353 14.85 -7.25 39.57
N TYR A 354 14.60 -7.96 38.46
CA TYR A 354 13.79 -7.47 37.36
C TYR A 354 12.71 -8.45 36.99
N THR A 355 11.55 -7.92 36.63
CA THR A 355 10.48 -8.69 36.01
C THR A 355 10.00 -8.03 34.74
N ALA A 356 9.41 -8.84 33.86
CA ALA A 356 8.89 -8.37 32.58
C ALA A 356 7.44 -8.84 32.40
N LYS A 357 6.59 -7.94 31.92
CA LYS A 357 5.20 -8.22 31.57
C LYS A 357 4.97 -7.97 30.09
N VAL A 358 4.18 -8.82 29.46
CA VAL A 358 3.77 -8.66 28.06
C VAL A 358 2.29 -8.28 28.02
N HIS A 359 2.00 -7.19 27.31
CA HIS A 359 0.69 -6.64 27.03
C HIS A 359 0.31 -7.01 25.60
N THR A 360 -0.82 -7.70 25.43
CA THR A 360 -1.37 -8.09 24.12
C THR A 360 -2.82 -7.67 23.99
N TYR A 361 -3.27 -7.33 22.78
CA TYR A 361 -4.63 -6.88 22.52
C TYR A 361 -5.31 -7.67 21.39
N GLY A 362 -6.22 -8.57 21.76
CA GLY A 362 -6.94 -9.44 20.81
C GLY A 362 -6.03 -10.23 19.88
N GLU A 363 -6.55 -10.62 18.71
CA GLU A 363 -5.80 -11.35 17.68
C GLU A 363 -5.20 -10.39 16.65
N GLY A 364 -3.94 -10.56 16.26
CA GLY A 364 -3.27 -9.71 15.25
C GLY A 364 -2.59 -8.46 15.82
N THR A 365 -2.32 -7.46 14.98
CA THR A 365 -1.65 -6.23 15.40
C THR A 365 -2.61 -5.12 15.82
N PHE A 366 -2.13 -4.19 16.63
CA PHE A 366 -2.83 -3.01 17.09
C PHE A 366 -1.95 -1.77 17.01
N THR A 367 -2.54 -0.59 17.22
CA THR A 367 -1.81 0.69 17.21
C THR A 367 -1.77 1.21 18.64
N VAL A 368 -0.58 1.42 19.20
CA VAL A 368 -0.45 2.07 20.50
C VAL A 368 -0.53 3.58 20.27
N THR A 369 -1.52 4.21 20.85
CA THR A 369 -1.86 5.63 20.63
C THR A 369 -1.60 6.50 21.86
N GLY A 370 -1.20 5.87 22.95
CA GLY A 370 -0.85 6.51 24.20
C GLY A 370 -0.23 5.50 25.16
N LEU A 371 0.59 6.02 26.07
CA LEU A 371 1.16 5.27 27.17
C LEU A 371 0.78 5.99 28.46
N ASN A 372 0.41 5.23 29.48
CA ASN A 372 0.11 5.78 30.80
C ASN A 372 0.88 5.03 31.88
N ILE A 373 1.16 5.69 32.99
CA ILE A 373 1.48 5.04 34.27
C ILE A 373 0.30 5.38 35.19
N GLY A 374 -0.63 4.44 35.33
CA GLY A 374 -1.92 4.69 35.99
C GLY A 374 -2.78 5.67 35.18
N ASP A 375 -3.03 6.85 35.74
CA ASP A 375 -3.79 7.92 35.10
C ASP A 375 -2.91 9.02 34.47
N GLU A 376 -1.59 8.90 34.58
CA GLU A 376 -0.65 9.89 34.03
C GLU A 376 -0.17 9.51 32.63
N GLU A 377 -0.47 10.37 31.65
CA GLU A 377 0.00 10.23 30.28
C GLU A 377 1.52 10.37 30.19
N GLN A 378 2.11 9.51 29.36
CA GLN A 378 3.54 9.43 29.09
C GLN A 378 3.82 9.81 27.64
N LYS A 379 4.96 10.43 27.39
CA LYS A 379 5.38 10.89 26.06
C LYS A 379 6.54 10.06 25.55
N LEU A 380 6.40 9.53 24.33
CA LEU A 380 7.46 8.85 23.61
C LEU A 380 8.22 9.84 22.72
N TYR A 381 9.56 9.82 22.77
CA TYR A 381 10.43 10.60 21.89
C TYR A 381 11.29 9.67 21.04
N GLY A 382 11.28 9.87 19.72
CA GLY A 382 12.11 9.10 18.78
C GLY A 382 13.55 9.63 18.67
N LEU A 383 14.34 9.03 17.77
CA LEU A 383 15.72 9.46 17.51
C LEU A 383 15.85 10.93 17.06
N THR A 384 14.85 11.45 16.36
CA THR A 384 14.84 12.85 15.95
C THR A 384 14.56 13.72 17.17
N LYS A 385 15.57 14.47 17.62
CA LYS A 385 15.48 15.30 18.83
C LYS A 385 14.24 16.21 18.82
N GLY A 386 13.33 15.98 19.77
CA GLY A 386 12.13 16.77 19.99
C GLY A 386 10.88 16.29 19.23
N GLU A 387 10.98 15.22 18.44
CA GLU A 387 9.83 14.60 17.79
C GLU A 387 9.11 13.66 18.77
N VAL A 388 7.87 14.00 19.11
CA VAL A 388 7.00 13.16 19.93
C VAL A 388 6.38 12.09 19.03
N VAL A 389 6.60 10.82 19.36
CA VAL A 389 5.97 9.68 18.69
C VAL A 389 4.54 9.58 19.20
N THR A 390 3.58 10.02 18.38
CA THR A 390 2.15 10.03 18.76
C THR A 390 1.48 8.68 18.63
N SER A 391 2.04 7.77 17.82
CA SER A 391 1.48 6.43 17.65
C SER A 391 2.54 5.42 17.19
N VAL A 392 2.51 4.23 17.79
CA VAL A 392 3.30 3.08 17.35
C VAL A 392 2.38 2.12 16.60
N TRP A 393 2.64 1.96 15.30
CA TRP A 393 1.81 1.17 14.40
C TRP A 393 2.23 -0.30 14.37
N ASP A 394 1.27 -1.18 14.05
CA ASP A 394 1.53 -2.59 13.79
C ASP A 394 2.21 -3.36 14.94
N VAL A 395 1.85 -2.99 16.17
CA VAL A 395 2.30 -3.62 17.41
C VAL A 395 1.62 -4.97 17.58
N LYS A 396 2.39 -6.03 17.78
CA LYS A 396 1.91 -7.35 18.19
C LYS A 396 1.79 -7.46 19.71
N SER A 397 2.78 -6.92 20.41
CA SER A 397 2.84 -6.92 21.86
C SER A 397 3.71 -5.77 22.39
N VAL A 398 3.47 -5.37 23.63
CA VAL A 398 4.31 -4.43 24.36
C VAL A 398 4.88 -5.14 25.58
N ILE A 399 6.20 -5.16 25.71
CA ILE A 399 6.89 -5.80 26.83
C ILE A 399 7.41 -4.70 27.75
N VAL A 400 7.01 -4.72 29.01
CA VAL A 400 7.34 -3.71 30.01
C VAL A 400 8.21 -4.36 31.07
N PHE A 401 9.35 -3.74 31.39
CA PHE A 401 10.30 -4.21 32.39
C PHE A 401 10.22 -3.34 33.65
N PHE A 402 10.24 -4.01 34.80
CA PHE A 402 10.11 -3.41 36.14
C PHE A 402 11.34 -3.76 36.97
N ALA A 403 11.75 -2.84 37.86
CA ALA A 403 12.79 -3.08 38.86
C ALA A 403 12.16 -3.39 40.23
N GLU A 404 12.23 -4.63 40.69
CA GLU A 404 11.60 -5.05 41.95
C GLU A 404 12.41 -4.68 43.21
N SER A 405 13.72 -4.44 43.08
CA SER A 405 14.63 -4.41 44.23
C SER A 405 15.50 -3.17 44.40
N CYS A 406 15.56 -2.27 43.41
CA CYS A 406 16.40 -1.06 43.51
C CYS A 406 15.68 0.04 44.31
N SER A 407 14.46 0.37 43.93
CA SER A 407 13.69 1.48 44.50
C SER A 407 12.57 1.05 45.47
N GLY A 408 12.26 -0.25 45.52
CA GLY A 408 11.02 -0.74 46.16
C GLY A 408 9.73 -0.26 45.47
N SER A 409 9.86 0.40 44.31
CA SER A 409 8.75 0.83 43.47
C SER A 409 8.60 -0.12 42.27
N ASN A 410 7.37 -0.47 41.93
CA ASN A 410 7.07 -1.27 40.73
C ASN A 410 7.03 -0.36 39.49
N ASP A 411 8.00 0.54 39.37
CA ASP A 411 8.01 1.53 38.29
C ASP A 411 8.53 0.88 37.00
N PRO A 412 7.86 1.12 35.86
CA PRO A 412 8.33 0.65 34.58
C PRO A 412 9.57 1.47 34.16
N ILE A 413 10.65 0.78 33.82
CA ILE A 413 11.94 1.41 33.50
C ILE A 413 12.33 1.28 32.02
N LEU A 414 11.86 0.23 31.34
CA LEU A 414 12.17 -0.05 29.95
C LEU A 414 10.95 -0.68 29.27
N VAL A 415 10.69 -0.29 28.03
CA VAL A 415 9.57 -0.80 27.22
C VAL A 415 10.08 -1.24 25.86
N TYR A 416 9.59 -2.38 25.38
CA TYR A 416 9.83 -2.87 24.03
C TYR A 416 8.51 -3.02 23.28
N PHE A 417 8.44 -2.42 22.09
CA PHE A 417 7.35 -2.61 21.14
C PHE A 417 7.75 -3.67 20.10
N ASP A 418 7.06 -4.82 20.12
CA ASP A 418 7.18 -5.84 19.08
C ASP A 418 6.34 -5.42 17.87
N VAL A 419 6.95 -4.80 16.85
CA VAL A 419 6.25 -4.41 15.61
C VAL A 419 6.53 -5.38 14.47
N LEU A 420 5.62 -5.44 13.48
CA LEU A 420 5.76 -6.40 12.35
C LEU A 420 7.09 -6.31 11.60
N LYS A 421 7.71 -5.13 11.57
CA LYS A 421 8.96 -4.84 10.83
C LYS A 421 10.18 -4.63 11.75
N GLY A 422 10.15 -5.17 12.97
CA GLY A 422 11.26 -5.10 13.92
C GLY A 422 10.84 -4.68 15.32
N GLY A 423 11.80 -4.56 16.23
CA GLY A 423 11.58 -4.06 17.58
C GLY A 423 11.89 -2.57 17.74
N MET A 424 11.28 -1.95 18.75
CA MET A 424 11.68 -0.62 19.23
C MET A 424 11.76 -0.62 20.75
N TRP A 425 12.91 -0.20 21.28
CA TRP A 425 13.16 -0.07 22.71
C TRP A 425 12.98 1.39 23.14
N TYR A 426 12.39 1.61 24.31
CA TYR A 426 12.25 2.92 24.93
C TYR A 426 12.60 2.83 26.41
N GLU A 427 13.50 3.70 26.87
CA GLU A 427 13.88 3.84 28.28
C GLU A 427 13.09 4.97 28.95
N ASN A 428 12.76 4.76 30.23
CA ASN A 428 12.18 5.80 31.07
C ASN A 428 13.28 6.79 31.48
N THR A 429 13.07 8.07 31.22
CA THR A 429 14.05 9.10 31.56
C THR A 429 13.97 9.57 33.02
N GLY A 430 12.95 9.15 33.77
CA GLY A 430 12.72 9.56 35.16
C GLY A 430 12.18 10.97 35.36
N HIS A 431 12.14 11.77 34.30
CA HIS A 431 11.72 13.16 34.36
C HIS A 431 10.52 13.39 33.45
N ASN A 432 9.53 14.14 33.94
CA ASN A 432 8.41 14.69 33.15
C ASN A 432 7.58 13.67 32.35
N ASN A 433 7.50 12.41 32.80
CA ASN A 433 6.75 11.35 32.11
C ASN A 433 7.25 11.13 30.66
N GLU A 434 8.56 11.26 30.43
CA GLU A 434 9.18 11.12 29.11
C GLU A 434 9.92 9.78 28.95
N TRP A 435 9.77 9.21 27.76
CA TRP A 435 10.43 8.00 27.31
C TRP A 435 11.24 8.30 26.05
N ARG A 436 12.45 7.74 25.95
CA ARG A 436 13.34 7.96 24.79
C ARG A 436 13.71 6.65 24.14
N GLU A 437 13.83 6.67 22.82
CA GLU A 437 14.28 5.49 22.07
C GLU A 437 15.68 5.06 22.52
N GLU A 438 15.78 3.83 23.01
CA GLU A 438 17.03 3.20 23.44
C GLU A 438 17.72 2.59 22.21
N THR A 439 18.96 2.99 21.97
CA THR A 439 19.71 2.68 20.74
C THR A 439 20.85 1.70 20.92
N THR A 440 21.26 1.47 22.17
CA THR A 440 22.30 0.50 22.52
C THR A 440 21.79 -0.92 22.37
N LEU A 441 20.52 -1.14 22.73
CA LEU A 441 19.84 -2.40 22.48
C LEU A 441 19.53 -2.54 20.98
N LYS A 442 19.98 -3.65 20.40
CA LYS A 442 19.65 -3.98 19.01
C LYS A 442 18.13 -4.02 18.85
N ARG A 443 17.62 -3.75 17.63
CA ARG A 443 16.19 -3.85 17.27
C ARG A 443 15.63 -5.28 17.28
N SER A 444 16.30 -6.18 17.98
CA SER A 444 15.94 -7.57 18.20
C SER A 444 14.94 -7.67 19.36
N ALA A 445 14.15 -8.75 19.36
CA ALA A 445 13.26 -9.03 20.47
C ALA A 445 14.07 -9.29 21.76
N PRO A 446 13.47 -9.09 22.95
CA PRO A 446 14.18 -9.33 24.21
C PRO A 446 14.71 -10.76 24.36
N GLY A 447 14.03 -11.76 23.79
CA GLY A 447 14.48 -13.15 23.79
C GLY A 447 15.66 -13.45 22.84
N ASP A 448 15.91 -12.57 21.88
CA ASP A 448 17.00 -12.69 20.90
C ASP A 448 18.19 -11.76 21.22
N SER A 449 17.99 -10.81 22.13
CA SER A 449 19.02 -9.89 22.60
C SER A 449 19.88 -10.56 23.67
N ASP A 450 21.11 -10.09 23.86
CA ASP A 450 21.93 -10.61 24.94
C ASP A 450 21.27 -10.24 26.27
N LYS A 451 21.06 -11.23 27.12
CA LYS A 451 20.53 -11.03 28.47
C LYS A 451 21.38 -9.99 29.22
N GLU A 452 22.70 -10.06 29.06
CA GLU A 452 23.63 -9.15 29.72
C GLU A 452 23.44 -7.71 29.21
N GLU A 453 23.22 -7.51 27.90
CA GLU A 453 22.92 -6.19 27.32
C GLU A 453 21.62 -5.60 27.92
N ILE A 454 20.56 -6.40 28.06
CA ILE A 454 19.30 -5.94 28.67
C ILE A 454 19.50 -5.59 30.15
N GLU A 455 20.18 -6.45 30.92
CA GLU A 455 20.43 -6.19 32.34
C GLU A 455 21.33 -4.98 32.57
N GLU A 456 22.33 -4.75 31.71
CA GLU A 456 23.17 -3.57 31.74
C GLU A 456 22.35 -2.30 31.50
N ALA A 457 21.48 -2.30 30.49
CA ALA A 457 20.57 -1.19 30.21
C ALA A 457 19.63 -0.91 31.41
N LEU A 458 18.98 -1.96 31.94
CA LEU A 458 18.09 -1.83 33.11
C LEU A 458 18.82 -1.29 34.34
N CYS A 459 20.07 -1.71 34.55
CA CYS A 459 20.90 -1.22 35.64
C CYS A 459 21.31 0.25 35.45
N GLY A 460 21.68 0.64 34.23
CA GLY A 460 22.02 2.02 33.89
C GLY A 460 20.86 2.98 34.09
N ILE A 461 19.66 2.59 33.64
CA ILE A 461 18.44 3.40 33.80
C ILE A 461 18.06 3.53 35.27
N GLY A 462 18.02 2.41 36.02
CA GLY A 462 17.66 2.43 37.43
C GLY A 462 18.54 3.33 38.29
N GLY A 463 19.84 3.40 37.99
CA GLY A 463 20.77 4.29 38.67
C GLY A 463 20.49 5.78 38.45
N ASN A 464 19.92 6.16 37.30
CA ASN A 464 19.58 7.56 37.00
C ASN A 464 18.29 8.02 37.69
N LEU A 465 17.36 7.09 37.95
CA LEU A 465 16.07 7.40 38.59
C LEU A 465 16.19 7.73 40.08
N GLU A 466 17.23 7.23 40.77
CA GLU A 466 17.43 7.44 42.21
C GLU A 466 18.09 8.79 42.56
N VAL A 467 18.56 9.57 41.57
CA VAL A 467 19.44 10.73 41.78
C VAL A 467 18.71 11.99 42.29
N ASP A 468 17.37 12.03 42.29
CA ASP A 468 16.59 13.20 42.73
C ASP A 468 16.22 13.20 44.23
N THR A 469 16.95 12.45 45.08
CA THR A 469 16.82 12.66 46.53
C THR A 469 17.40 14.01 46.92
N GLU A 470 16.53 15.02 47.07
CA GLU A 470 16.89 16.34 47.56
C GLU A 470 17.78 16.19 48.81
N PRO A 471 18.98 16.82 48.84
CA PRO A 471 19.79 16.81 50.04
C PRO A 471 18.98 17.49 51.15
N VAL A 472 18.66 16.72 52.20
CA VAL A 472 18.10 17.24 53.44
C VAL A 472 19.00 18.39 53.89
N SER A 473 18.45 19.60 53.84
CA SER A 473 19.14 20.83 54.19
C SER A 473 19.39 20.89 55.69
N ASP A 474 20.58 20.45 56.12
CA ASP A 474 21.14 20.89 57.39
C ASP A 474 22.05 22.10 57.15
N ALA A 475 21.79 23.13 57.95
CA ALA A 475 22.31 24.47 57.79
C ALA A 475 23.79 24.61 58.19
N SER A 476 24.42 25.68 57.64
CA SER A 476 25.59 26.44 58.13
C SER A 476 26.89 26.33 57.30
N GLN A 477 27.04 27.27 56.34
CA GLN A 477 28.20 28.16 55.97
C GLN A 477 29.68 27.73 56.18
N PRO A 478 30.69 28.35 55.52
CA PRO A 478 30.67 29.52 54.63
C PRO A 478 31.41 29.37 53.27
N SER A 479 31.31 30.44 52.48
CA SER A 479 31.88 30.71 51.17
C SER A 479 33.39 30.49 51.03
N GLU A 480 33.85 30.07 49.84
CA GLU A 480 35.07 30.62 49.22
C GLU A 480 35.14 30.40 47.70
N THR A 481 35.42 31.52 47.01
CA THR A 481 36.35 31.72 45.89
C THR A 481 36.09 31.09 44.52
N THR A 482 35.56 31.95 43.65
CA THR A 482 35.58 31.93 42.18
C THR A 482 36.99 31.77 41.62
N THR A 483 37.22 30.79 40.74
CA THR A 483 38.37 30.76 39.84
C THR A 483 37.90 30.54 38.40
N GLU A 484 38.21 31.52 37.54
CA GLU A 484 38.02 31.49 36.09
C GLU A 484 38.72 30.28 35.46
N VAL A 485 37.96 29.49 34.69
CA VAL A 485 38.52 28.52 33.74
C VAL A 485 38.41 29.06 32.33
N LYS A 486 39.59 29.27 31.77
CA LYS A 486 39.90 29.79 30.44
C LYS A 486 39.46 28.80 29.35
N THR A 487 38.70 29.29 28.39
CA THR A 487 38.20 28.57 27.21
C THR A 487 39.36 28.08 26.33
N VAL A 488 39.36 26.78 26.02
CA VAL A 488 40.24 26.14 25.02
C VAL A 488 39.41 25.85 23.76
N PRO A 489 39.92 26.11 22.54
CA PRO A 489 39.14 25.94 21.31
C PRO A 489 38.98 24.46 20.92
N LEU A 490 37.80 24.16 20.34
CA LEU A 490 37.44 22.85 19.78
C LEU A 490 38.44 22.39 18.69
N PRO A 491 38.78 21.09 18.64
CA PRO A 491 39.42 20.51 17.46
C PRO A 491 38.41 20.31 16.33
N THR A 492 38.85 20.68 15.13
CA THR A 492 38.17 20.50 13.85
C THR A 492 38.05 19.00 13.55
N PHE A 493 36.82 18.48 13.42
CA PHE A 493 36.59 17.09 13.00
C PHE A 493 36.83 16.93 11.50
N VAL A 494 37.76 16.02 11.18
CA VAL A 494 38.02 15.50 9.84
C VAL A 494 36.89 14.53 9.46
N THR A 495 36.36 14.70 8.25
CA THR A 495 35.31 13.86 7.65
C THR A 495 35.83 12.44 7.42
N PRO A 496 35.17 11.38 7.93
CA PRO A 496 35.53 10.00 7.58
C PRO A 496 35.02 9.66 6.19
N SER A 497 35.91 9.06 5.41
CA SER A 497 35.68 8.48 4.10
C SER A 497 34.71 7.31 4.16
N ALA A 498 33.89 7.15 3.12
CA ALA A 498 32.91 6.09 2.96
C ALA A 498 33.56 4.69 3.03
N PRO A 499 32.93 3.69 3.68
CA PRO A 499 33.43 2.32 3.68
C PRO A 499 33.10 1.62 2.36
N GLU A 500 34.13 0.98 1.78
CA GLU A 500 34.05 0.04 0.67
C GLU A 500 33.12 -1.13 1.01
N LYS A 501 32.22 -1.43 0.09
CA LYS A 501 31.24 -2.51 0.19
C LYS A 501 31.86 -3.79 -0.37
N SER A 502 32.35 -4.68 0.50
CA SER A 502 32.75 -6.04 0.12
C SER A 502 31.50 -6.91 -0.03
N THR A 503 31.29 -7.44 -1.23
CA THR A 503 30.20 -8.37 -1.54
C THR A 503 30.81 -9.77 -1.60
N GLU A 504 30.60 -10.59 -0.56
CA GLU A 504 30.75 -12.04 -0.66
C GLU A 504 29.35 -12.65 -0.60
N GLU A 505 28.99 -13.38 -1.65
CA GLU A 505 27.73 -14.07 -1.84
C GLU A 505 27.99 -15.58 -1.68
N PRO A 506 27.26 -16.31 -0.83
CA PRO A 506 27.40 -17.75 -0.73
C PRO A 506 26.48 -18.47 -1.75
N GLU A 507 27.04 -19.50 -2.40
CA GLU A 507 26.34 -20.40 -3.32
C GLU A 507 25.17 -21.15 -2.65
N PRO A 508 24.02 -21.35 -3.34
CA PRO A 508 22.98 -22.25 -2.87
C PRO A 508 23.11 -23.64 -3.50
N THR A 509 23.61 -24.61 -2.74
CA THR A 509 23.34 -26.04 -2.97
C THR A 509 22.07 -26.45 -2.22
N GLY A 510 20.99 -26.76 -2.94
CA GLY A 510 19.73 -27.21 -2.36
C GLY A 510 18.94 -28.13 -3.29
N THR A 511 19.11 -29.43 -3.08
CA THR A 511 18.44 -30.54 -3.78
C THR A 511 16.95 -30.60 -3.47
N ILE A 512 16.11 -30.74 -4.50
CA ILE A 512 14.65 -30.90 -4.41
C ILE A 512 14.28 -32.37 -4.11
N PRO A 513 13.45 -32.67 -3.09
CA PRO A 513 12.78 -33.96 -3.00
C PRO A 513 11.39 -33.93 -3.63
N SER A 514 11.13 -34.99 -4.40
CA SER A 514 9.89 -35.38 -5.06
C SER A 514 8.68 -35.44 -4.12
N VAL A 515 7.60 -34.75 -4.50
CA VAL A 515 6.27 -34.85 -3.90
C VAL A 515 5.57 -36.09 -4.45
N LYS A 516 5.17 -37.00 -3.55
CA LYS A 516 4.29 -38.12 -3.85
C LYS A 516 2.84 -37.74 -3.59
N ASP A 517 2.01 -38.01 -4.59
CA ASP A 517 0.56 -38.06 -4.55
C ASP A 517 0.05 -38.94 -3.41
N THR A 518 -0.91 -38.42 -2.64
CA THR A 518 -1.87 -39.24 -1.89
C THR A 518 -3.26 -38.64 -2.03
N GLY A 519 -4.12 -39.35 -2.75
CA GLY A 519 -5.51 -39.00 -2.97
C GLY A 519 -6.37 -39.09 -1.71
N ASN A 520 -7.26 -38.12 -1.53
CA ASN A 520 -8.26 -38.12 -0.48
C ASN A 520 -9.52 -38.84 -0.95
N LYS A 521 -9.87 -39.91 -0.22
CA LYS A 521 -11.15 -40.61 -0.25
C LYS A 521 -12.00 -40.05 0.89
N THR A 522 -13.15 -39.46 0.57
CA THR A 522 -14.11 -38.98 1.57
C THR A 522 -15.05 -40.13 1.93
N GLU A 523 -14.97 -40.60 3.17
CA GLU A 523 -15.89 -41.59 3.73
C GLU A 523 -16.76 -40.90 4.79
N ILE A 524 -18.08 -40.98 4.59
CA ILE A 524 -19.10 -40.41 5.46
C ILE A 524 -19.39 -41.44 6.55
N VAL A 525 -19.22 -41.05 7.82
CA VAL A 525 -19.71 -41.82 8.96
C VAL A 525 -20.77 -40.99 9.68
N HIS A 526 -21.98 -41.54 9.73
CA HIS A 526 -23.07 -41.13 10.59
C HIS A 526 -23.08 -42.01 11.84
N ASP A 527 -23.11 -41.38 13.01
CA ASP A 527 -23.74 -41.82 14.27
C ASP A 527 -23.36 -40.78 15.34
N ALA A 528 -24.01 -40.61 16.49
CA ALA A 528 -25.38 -40.71 17.00
C ALA A 528 -25.27 -40.29 18.49
N MET A 529 -26.38 -39.85 19.10
CA MET A 529 -26.60 -39.59 20.54
C MET A 529 -26.06 -38.26 21.12
N VAL A 530 -26.69 -37.56 22.08
CA VAL A 530 -27.95 -37.73 22.84
C VAL A 530 -28.29 -36.37 23.49
N THR A 531 -29.58 -36.24 23.81
CA THR A 531 -30.37 -35.20 24.49
C THR A 531 -29.71 -34.23 25.49
N GLY A 532 -30.13 -32.96 25.41
CA GLY A 532 -30.05 -31.97 26.48
C GLY A 532 -31.03 -30.82 26.23
N ALA A 533 -32.30 -31.03 26.58
CA ALA A 533 -33.37 -30.05 26.39
C ALA A 533 -33.36 -29.00 27.52
N GLY A 534 -33.29 -27.73 27.14
CA GLY A 534 -33.40 -26.59 28.05
C GLY A 534 -33.13 -25.27 27.35
N VAL A 535 -33.84 -24.96 26.26
CA VAL A 535 -33.70 -23.67 25.55
C VAL A 535 -35.06 -23.01 25.35
N SER A 536 -35.08 -21.74 25.75
CA SER A 536 -36.18 -20.78 25.80
C SER A 536 -37.11 -20.78 24.58
N LEU A 537 -38.42 -20.87 24.86
CA LEU A 537 -39.53 -20.68 23.91
C LEU A 537 -39.56 -19.29 23.23
N SER A 538 -38.75 -18.32 23.66
CA SER A 538 -38.72 -16.98 23.05
C SER A 538 -38.01 -16.94 21.69
N LEU A 539 -36.99 -17.77 21.46
CA LEU A 539 -36.21 -17.72 20.21
C LEU A 539 -36.94 -18.32 19.00
N TRP A 540 -37.85 -19.27 19.23
CA TRP A 540 -38.61 -19.93 18.16
C TRP A 540 -39.72 -19.05 17.58
N ARG A 541 -40.25 -18.10 18.37
CA ARG A 541 -41.26 -17.15 17.88
C ARG A 541 -40.67 -16.18 16.85
N ASP A 542 -39.45 -15.70 17.07
CA ASP A 542 -38.84 -14.71 16.19
C ASP A 542 -38.38 -15.32 14.86
N GLN A 543 -37.85 -16.55 14.86
CA GLN A 543 -37.50 -17.24 13.61
C GLN A 543 -38.74 -17.57 12.76
N THR A 544 -39.86 -17.91 13.39
CA THR A 544 -41.12 -18.19 12.67
C THR A 544 -41.68 -16.92 12.03
N ILE A 545 -41.60 -15.77 12.71
CA ILE A 545 -42.03 -14.47 12.17
C ILE A 545 -41.16 -14.07 10.96
N ILE A 546 -39.84 -14.24 11.05
CA ILE A 546 -38.92 -13.95 9.94
C ILE A 546 -39.24 -14.85 8.74
N LEU A 547 -39.47 -16.15 8.95
CA LEU A 547 -39.79 -17.08 7.86
C LEU A 547 -41.12 -16.70 7.16
N VAL A 548 -42.14 -16.31 7.94
CA VAL A 548 -43.43 -15.85 7.41
C VAL A 548 -43.28 -14.55 6.61
N MET A 549 -42.49 -13.59 7.10
CA MET A 549 -42.24 -12.35 6.37
C MET A 549 -41.46 -12.59 5.08
N CYS A 550 -40.42 -13.43 5.09
CA CYS A 550 -39.68 -13.80 3.87
C CYS A 550 -40.58 -14.49 2.85
N THR A 551 -41.47 -15.38 3.29
CA THR A 551 -42.42 -16.08 2.41
C THR A 551 -43.44 -15.11 1.80
N ALA A 552 -43.98 -14.18 2.60
CA ALA A 552 -44.90 -13.15 2.11
C ALA A 552 -44.22 -12.21 1.10
N LEU A 553 -42.95 -11.84 1.33
CA LEU A 553 -42.18 -10.99 0.43
C LEU A 553 -41.90 -11.71 -0.91
N MET A 554 -41.57 -12.99 -0.86
CA MET A 554 -41.38 -13.84 -2.05
C MET A 554 -42.69 -13.96 -2.86
N ILE A 555 -43.83 -14.18 -2.21
CA ILE A 555 -45.15 -14.21 -2.87
C ILE A 555 -45.47 -12.86 -3.52
N PHE A 556 -45.19 -11.75 -2.83
CA PHE A 556 -45.43 -10.41 -3.37
C PHE A 556 -44.55 -10.11 -4.60
N MET A 557 -43.26 -10.47 -4.55
CA MET A 557 -42.35 -10.32 -5.68
C MET A 557 -42.79 -11.20 -6.87
N TYR A 558 -43.20 -12.44 -6.61
CA TYR A 558 -43.67 -13.35 -7.66
C TYR A 558 -44.96 -12.84 -8.33
N SER A 559 -45.88 -12.27 -7.55
CA SER A 559 -47.11 -11.63 -8.04
C SER A 559 -46.82 -10.41 -8.93
N ARG A 560 -45.90 -9.53 -8.50
CA ARG A 560 -45.44 -8.38 -9.30
C ARG A 560 -44.76 -8.81 -10.60
N LEU A 561 -43.95 -9.86 -10.57
CA LEU A 561 -43.28 -10.39 -11.76
C LEU A 561 -44.30 -10.95 -12.77
N THR A 562 -45.31 -11.68 -12.29
CA THR A 562 -46.36 -12.24 -13.15
C THR A 562 -47.25 -11.16 -13.76
N GLU A 563 -47.52 -10.05 -13.08
CA GLU A 563 -48.22 -8.90 -13.69
C GLU A 563 -47.39 -8.23 -14.79
N HIS A 564 -46.08 -8.05 -14.57
CA HIS A 564 -45.19 -7.52 -15.60
C HIS A 564 -45.11 -8.43 -16.84
N PHE A 565 -45.03 -9.75 -16.63
CA PHE A 565 -45.07 -10.72 -17.73
C PHE A 565 -46.41 -10.71 -18.48
N ARG A 566 -47.56 -10.63 -17.77
CA ARG A 566 -48.88 -10.48 -18.42
C ARG A 566 -48.99 -9.20 -19.23
N TYR A 567 -48.48 -8.09 -18.71
CA TYR A 567 -48.45 -6.81 -19.43
C TYR A 567 -47.60 -6.90 -20.70
N PHE A 568 -46.40 -7.48 -20.59
CA PHE A 568 -45.49 -7.68 -21.72
C PHE A 568 -46.11 -8.60 -22.78
N TYR A 569 -46.74 -9.70 -22.35
CA TYR A 569 -47.40 -10.65 -23.23
C TYR A 569 -48.60 -10.02 -23.96
N ARG A 570 -49.44 -9.24 -23.27
CA ARG A 570 -50.53 -8.45 -23.90
C ARG A 570 -50.00 -7.47 -24.95
N ARG A 571 -48.85 -6.85 -24.70
CA ARG A 571 -48.23 -5.91 -25.64
C ARG A 571 -47.64 -6.60 -26.87
N LEU A 572 -47.12 -7.82 -26.69
CA LEU A 572 -46.65 -8.67 -27.79
C LEU A 572 -47.81 -9.20 -28.64
N THR A 573 -48.87 -9.71 -28.03
CA THR A 573 -50.04 -10.22 -28.77
C THR A 573 -50.78 -9.11 -29.50
N SER A 574 -50.89 -7.91 -28.92
CA SER A 574 -51.50 -6.76 -29.61
C SER A 574 -50.70 -6.25 -30.81
N ARG A 575 -49.40 -6.56 -30.91
CA ARG A 575 -48.57 -6.25 -32.09
C ARG A 575 -48.63 -7.31 -33.17
N TYR A 576 -48.89 -8.57 -32.79
CA TYR A 576 -49.05 -9.68 -33.74
C TYR A 576 -50.43 -9.76 -34.40
N VAL A 577 -51.45 -9.09 -33.86
CA VAL A 577 -52.80 -9.00 -34.48
C VAL A 577 -52.91 -7.83 -35.48
N LEU A 578 -51.89 -6.97 -35.56
CA LEU A 578 -51.80 -5.83 -36.47
C LEU A 578 -50.83 -6.06 -37.65
N LEU A 579 -50.22 -7.24 -37.71
CA LEU A 579 -49.50 -7.81 -38.85
C LEU A 579 -50.35 -8.95 -39.41
#